data_AF-A0A800A2C7-F1
#
_entry.id   AF-A0A800A2C7-F1
#
_cell.length_a   1.000
_cell.length_b   1.000
_cell.length_c   1.000
_cell.angle_alpha   90.00
_cell.angle_beta   90.00
_cell.angle_gamma   90.00
#
_symmetry.space_group_name_H-M   'P 1'
#
loop_
_entity.id
_entity.type
_entity.pdbx_description
1 polymer ?
#
loop_
_entity_poly.entity_id
_entity_poly.type
_entity_poly.pdbx_seq_one_letter_code
_entity_poly.pdbx_strand_id
1 'polypeptide(L)'
;GSTTNIFLVSCQMLITPSIESGALPGITRQAILELAQTIGVRAVVKQVELGELVTAREAFLTNSILEIIPLTHLNNKPIGSGKPGNLTRQLMSAYRELVAKETSLESP
;
A
#
# COMPACT_ATOMS: atom_id res chain seq x y z
N GLY A 1 -2.55 -13.81 3.93
CA GLY A 1 -3.16 -13.87 2.60
C GLY A 1 -2.11 -14.40 1.65
N SER A 2 -2.41 -15.46 0.90
CA SER A 2 -1.45 -16.09 -0.03
C SER A 2 -1.24 -15.28 -1.33
N THR A 3 -1.95 -14.17 -1.53
CA THR A 3 -1.96 -13.40 -2.79
C THR A 3 -1.94 -11.89 -2.60
N THR A 4 -1.70 -11.40 -1.37
CA THR A 4 -1.80 -9.96 -1.04
C THR A 4 -0.60 -9.49 -0.25
N ASN A 5 -0.16 -8.25 -0.50
CA ASN A 5 0.77 -7.54 0.37
C ASN A 5 0.02 -6.54 1.26
N ILE A 6 0.67 -6.09 2.35
CA ILE A 6 0.11 -5.10 3.28
C ILE A 6 1.05 -3.91 3.42
N PHE A 7 0.46 -2.74 3.49
CA PHE A 7 1.13 -1.48 3.77
C PHE A 7 0.48 -0.80 4.97
N LEU A 8 1.30 -0.14 5.76
CA LEU A 8 0.92 0.70 6.90
C LEU A 8 1.41 2.12 6.66
N VAL A 9 0.67 3.08 7.20
CA VAL A 9 1.10 4.47 7.30
C VAL A 9 1.27 4.82 8.77
N SER A 10 2.51 5.14 9.13
CA SER A 10 2.84 5.66 10.47
C SER A 10 3.43 7.05 10.32
N CYS A 11 2.85 8.04 11.01
CA CYS A 11 3.11 9.46 10.81
C CYS A 11 2.90 9.90 9.34
N GLN A 12 3.97 9.90 8.54
CA GLN A 12 3.98 10.22 7.10
C GLN A 12 4.88 9.24 6.31
N MET A 13 5.17 8.08 6.90
CA MET A 13 6.03 7.05 6.32
C MET A 13 5.19 5.85 5.90
N LEU A 14 5.47 5.34 4.70
CA LEU A 14 4.90 4.12 4.19
C LEU A 14 5.75 2.93 4.64
N ILE A 15 5.13 1.89 5.21
CA ILE A 15 5.83 0.73 5.74
C ILE A 15 5.22 -0.53 5.13
N THR A 16 6.05 -1.46 4.66
CA THR A 16 5.62 -2.80 4.20
C THR A 16 6.54 -3.88 4.79
N PRO A 17 6.01 -5.08 5.05
CA PRO A 17 6.83 -6.25 5.38
C PRO A 17 7.94 -6.49 4.34
N SER A 18 9.09 -6.95 4.82
CA SER A 18 10.21 -7.38 3.99
C SER A 18 9.95 -8.77 3.39
N ILE A 19 10.67 -9.12 2.31
CA ILE A 19 10.50 -10.43 1.66
C ILE A 19 10.99 -11.55 2.59
N GLU A 20 12.02 -11.27 3.40
CA GLU A 20 12.55 -12.16 4.43
C GLU A 20 11.50 -12.46 5.51
N SER A 21 10.52 -11.57 5.70
CA SER A 21 9.38 -11.77 6.60
C SER A 21 8.26 -12.65 5.98
N GLY A 22 8.50 -13.23 4.80
CA GLY A 22 7.54 -14.06 4.06
C GLY A 22 6.61 -13.27 3.12
N ALA A 23 6.89 -11.99 2.87
CA ALA A 23 6.12 -11.19 1.92
C ALA A 23 6.40 -11.62 0.48
N LEU A 24 5.37 -11.61 -0.37
CA LEU A 24 5.54 -11.90 -1.78
C LEU A 24 6.19 -10.70 -2.50
N PRO A 25 7.18 -10.92 -3.38
CA PRO A 25 7.75 -9.88 -4.24
C PRO A 25 6.77 -9.49 -5.37
N GLY A 26 5.61 -8.95 -5.01
CA GLY A 26 4.54 -8.64 -5.95
C GLY A 26 4.81 -7.39 -6.78
N ILE A 27 4.46 -7.43 -8.07
CA ILE A 27 4.63 -6.30 -9.01
C ILE A 27 3.87 -5.05 -8.52
N THR A 28 2.61 -5.19 -8.09
CA THR A 28 1.85 -4.07 -7.52
C THR A 28 2.52 -3.50 -6.28
N ARG A 29 3.10 -4.34 -5.39
CA ARG A 29 3.85 -3.87 -4.22
C ARG A 29 5.06 -3.04 -4.64
N GLN A 30 5.81 -3.49 -5.64
CA GLN A 30 6.95 -2.75 -6.17
C GLN A 30 6.52 -1.39 -6.75
N ALA A 31 5.46 -1.37 -7.58
CA ALA A 31 4.92 -0.14 -8.13
C ALA A 31 4.49 0.85 -7.04
N ILE A 32 3.89 0.38 -5.94
CA ILE A 32 3.56 1.25 -4.80
C ILE A 32 4.80 1.84 -4.12
N LEU A 33 5.88 1.07 -3.97
CA LEU A 33 7.15 1.57 -3.41
C LEU A 33 7.78 2.65 -4.29
N GLU A 34 7.76 2.46 -5.61
CA GLU A 34 8.28 3.41 -6.60
C GLU A 34 7.41 4.69 -6.68
N LEU A 35 6.08 4.53 -6.63
CA LEU A 35 5.15 5.65 -6.57
C LEU A 35 5.34 6.46 -5.28
N ALA A 36 5.53 5.80 -4.13
CA ALA A 36 5.81 6.47 -2.87
C ALA A 36 7.05 7.38 -2.97
N GLN A 37 8.13 6.89 -3.60
CA GLN A 37 9.32 7.69 -3.86
C GLN A 37 9.01 8.89 -4.76
N THR A 38 8.23 8.68 -5.84
CA THR A 38 7.86 9.72 -6.80
C THR A 38 7.05 10.86 -6.16
N ILE A 39 6.16 10.54 -5.22
CA ILE A 39 5.34 11.55 -4.51
C ILE A 39 6.01 12.09 -3.23
N GLY A 40 7.30 11.81 -3.01
CA GLY A 40 8.07 12.32 -1.87
C GLY A 40 7.74 11.68 -0.53
N VAL A 41 7.14 10.48 -0.54
CA VAL A 41 6.81 9.72 0.67
C VAL A 41 7.91 8.71 0.96
N ARG A 42 8.50 8.80 2.15
CA ARG A 42 9.49 7.84 2.61
C ARG A 42 8.84 6.47 2.77
N ALA A 43 9.34 5.48 2.03
CA ALA A 43 8.97 4.08 2.18
C ALA A 43 10.05 3.30 2.97
N VAL A 44 9.63 2.41 3.85
CA VAL A 44 10.51 1.51 4.61
C VAL A 44 10.04 0.07 4.47
N VAL A 45 10.96 -0.77 4.05
CA VAL A 45 10.78 -2.22 3.97
C VAL A 45 11.42 -2.82 5.22
N LYS A 46 10.62 -3.38 6.13
CA LYS A 46 11.10 -3.98 7.39
C LYS A 46 10.14 -5.04 7.89
N GLN A 47 10.54 -5.81 8.91
CA GLN A 47 9.59 -6.64 9.66
C GLN A 47 8.52 -5.75 10.32
N VAL A 48 7.27 -6.19 10.23
CA VAL A 48 6.10 -5.47 10.76
C VAL A 48 5.41 -6.36 11.77
N GLU A 49 5.28 -5.87 12.99
CA GLU A 49 4.57 -6.57 14.05
C GLU A 49 3.07 -6.24 14.04
N LEU A 50 2.24 -7.16 14.55
CA LEU A 50 0.78 -6.95 14.61
C LEU A 50 0.40 -5.68 15.40
N GLY A 51 1.17 -5.33 16.44
CA GLY A 51 0.96 -4.11 17.22
C GLY A 51 1.13 -2.81 16.41
N GLU A 52 1.95 -2.83 15.36
CA GLU A 52 2.12 -1.68 14.46
C GLU A 52 0.90 -1.48 13.57
N LEU A 53 0.25 -2.56 13.15
CA LEU A 53 -0.99 -2.49 12.37
C LEU A 53 -2.14 -1.90 13.21
N VAL A 54 -2.20 -2.23 14.51
CA VAL A 54 -3.22 -1.70 15.44
C VAL A 54 -3.05 -0.20 15.69
N THR A 55 -1.81 0.30 15.66
CA THR A 55 -1.48 1.71 15.94
C THR A 55 -1.27 2.54 14.67
N ALA A 56 -1.42 1.94 13.48
CA ALA A 56 -1.27 2.63 12.21
C ALA A 56 -2.34 3.71 11.99
N ARG A 57 -1.95 4.79 11.29
CA ARG A 57 -2.87 5.88 10.89
C ARG A 57 -3.71 5.49 9.69
N GLU A 58 -3.11 4.72 8.78
CA GLU A 58 -3.77 4.15 7.61
C GLU A 58 -3.17 2.76 7.36
N ALA A 59 -3.94 1.87 6.74
CA ALA A 59 -3.43 0.62 6.22
C ALA A 59 -4.15 0.28 4.92
N PHE A 60 -3.49 -0.47 4.05
CA PHE A 60 -4.10 -0.99 2.83
C PHE A 60 -3.43 -2.29 2.41
N LEU A 61 -4.18 -3.09 1.65
CA LEU A 61 -3.68 -4.28 1.00
C LEU A 61 -3.41 -3.98 -0.47
N THR A 62 -2.51 -4.74 -1.08
CA THR A 62 -2.34 -4.75 -2.53
C THR A 62 -2.43 -6.15 -3.13
N ASN A 63 -3.04 -6.25 -4.30
CA ASN A 63 -2.99 -7.45 -5.16
C ASN A 63 -3.15 -7.05 -6.63
N SER A 64 -2.96 -8.00 -7.54
CA SER A 64 -3.01 -7.73 -8.99
C SER A 64 -4.42 -7.49 -9.54
N ILE A 65 -5.48 -7.84 -8.82
CA ILE A 65 -6.87 -7.81 -9.32
C ILE A 65 -7.61 -6.56 -8.82
N LEU A 66 -7.42 -6.23 -7.54
CA LEU A 66 -8.09 -5.15 -6.82
C LEU A 66 -7.14 -3.97 -6.54
N GLU A 67 -5.89 -4.05 -7.02
CA GLU A 67 -4.89 -2.98 -6.95
C GLU A 67 -4.55 -2.57 -5.51
N ILE A 68 -5.18 -1.51 -5.00
CA ILE A 68 -5.06 -1.00 -3.63
C ILE A 68 -6.43 -1.09 -2.95
N ILE A 69 -6.48 -1.83 -1.84
CA ILE A 69 -7.69 -2.02 -1.03
C ILE A 69 -7.48 -1.36 0.34
N PRO A 70 -8.17 -0.26 0.68
CA PRO A 70 -8.07 0.35 2.00
C PRO A 70 -8.50 -0.62 3.11
N LEU A 71 -7.66 -0.78 4.13
CA LEU A 71 -7.96 -1.54 5.33
C LEU A 71 -8.33 -0.56 6.45
N THR A 72 -9.64 -0.39 6.67
CA THR A 72 -10.16 0.60 7.62
C THR A 72 -10.43 0.04 9.01
N HIS A 73 -10.53 -1.29 9.15
CA HIS A 73 -10.82 -1.96 10.40
C HIS A 73 -9.99 -3.25 10.53
N LEU A 74 -9.58 -3.55 11.76
CA LEU A 74 -8.98 -4.82 12.17
C LEU A 74 -9.68 -5.31 13.43
N ASN A 75 -10.24 -6.52 13.41
CA ASN A 75 -10.92 -7.12 14.56
C ASN A 75 -11.95 -6.18 15.22
N ASN A 76 -12.83 -5.57 14.41
CA ASN A 76 -13.83 -4.58 14.80
C ASN A 76 -13.29 -3.28 15.42
N LYS A 77 -11.97 -3.05 15.39
CA LYS A 77 -11.36 -1.78 15.78
C LYS A 77 -11.01 -0.97 14.53
N PRO A 78 -11.33 0.34 14.51
CA PRO A 78 -10.93 1.19 13.39
C PRO A 78 -9.40 1.33 13.35
N ILE A 79 -8.84 1.29 12.15
CA ILE A 79 -7.47 1.74 11.88
C ILE A 79 -7.53 3.24 11.62
N GLY A 80 -6.78 4.01 12.41
CA GLY A 80 -6.83 5.47 12.38
C GLY A 80 -8.26 6.02 12.51
N SER A 81 -8.75 6.63 11.44
CA SER A 81 -10.10 7.25 11.40
C SER A 81 -11.25 6.31 11.05
N GLY A 82 -10.98 5.02 10.77
CA GLY A 82 -11.99 4.08 10.26
C GLY A 82 -12.43 4.36 8.82
N LYS A 83 -11.74 5.25 8.12
CA LYS A 83 -11.93 5.61 6.71
C LYS A 83 -10.60 5.51 5.98
N PRO A 84 -10.58 5.34 4.64
CA PRO A 84 -9.33 5.44 3.89
C PRO A 84 -8.65 6.77 4.22
N GLY A 85 -7.34 6.76 4.42
CA GLY A 85 -6.62 8.00 4.73
C GLY A 85 -6.15 8.73 3.49
N ASN A 86 -5.43 9.83 3.70
CA ASN A 86 -5.03 10.71 2.60
C ASN A 86 -3.94 10.08 1.74
N LEU A 87 -2.93 9.48 2.36
CA LEU A 87 -1.84 8.85 1.63
C LEU A 87 -2.33 7.64 0.82
N THR A 88 -3.22 6.84 1.40
CA THR A 88 -3.86 5.73 0.70
C THR A 88 -4.60 6.21 -0.55
N ARG A 89 -5.41 7.28 -0.44
CA ARG A 89 -6.11 7.86 -1.60
C ARG A 89 -5.16 8.42 -2.65
N GLN A 90 -4.09 9.09 -2.23
CA GLN A 90 -3.07 9.63 -3.16
C GLN A 90 -2.40 8.50 -3.95
N LEU A 91 -2.00 7.41 -3.28
CA LEU A 91 -1.42 6.24 -3.93
C LEU A 91 -2.42 5.54 -4.86
N MET A 92 -3.71 5.48 -4.50
CA MET A 92 -4.76 4.96 -5.39
C MET A 92 -4.89 5.78 -6.67
N SER A 93 -4.86 7.11 -6.59
CA SER A 93 -4.91 7.97 -7.79
C SER A 93 -3.66 7.77 -8.65
N ALA A 94 -2.48 7.87 -8.03
CA ALA A 94 -1.21 7.75 -8.72
C ALA A 94 -1.03 6.37 -9.40
N TYR A 95 -1.50 5.30 -8.76
CA TYR A 95 -1.45 3.96 -9.35
C TYR A 95 -2.36 3.82 -10.57
N ARG A 96 -3.59 4.36 -10.50
CA ARG A 96 -4.50 4.36 -11.65
C ARG A 96 -3.95 5.16 -12.83
N GLU A 97 -3.34 6.30 -12.56
CA GLU A 97 -2.66 7.12 -13.57
C GLU A 97 -1.48 6.37 -14.21
N LEU A 98 -0.68 5.67 -13.40
CA LEU A 98 0.41 4.82 -13.88
C LEU A 98 -0.11 3.71 -14.81
N VAL A 99 -1.11 2.95 -14.37
CA VAL A 99 -1.71 1.86 -15.17
C VAL A 99 -2.30 2.41 -16.47
N ALA A 100 -3.03 3.52 -16.42
CA ALA A 100 -3.58 4.15 -17.62
C ALA A 100 -2.48 4.57 -18.59
N LYS A 101 -1.38 5.15 -18.09
CA LYS A 101 -0.24 5.56 -18.94
C LYS A 101 0.44 4.37 -19.61
N GLU A 102 0.65 3.28 -18.89
CA GLU A 102 1.30 2.08 -19.43
C GLU A 102 0.41 1.30 -20.42
N THR A 103 -0.91 1.33 -20.21
CA THR A 103 -1.87 0.64 -21.08
C THR A 103 -2.35 1.48 -22.27
N SER A 104 -2.19 2.81 -22.22
CA SER A 104 -2.54 3.73 -23.31
C SER A 104 -1.45 3.87 -24.39
N LEU A 105 -0.38 3.09 -24.31
CA LEU A 105 0.69 3.03 -25.32
C LEU A 105 0.63 1.69 -26.06
N GLU A 106 -0.30 1.60 -27.01
CA GLU A 106 -0.06 1.21 -28.41
C GLU A 106 -1.34 1.43 -29.23
N SER A 107 -1.42 2.58 -29.87
CA SER A 107 -2.11 2.75 -31.15
C SER A 107 -1.22 3.67 -31.98
N PRO A 108 -0.38 3.14 -32.88
CA PRO A 108 0.17 3.95 -33.97
C PRO A 108 -0.94 4.46 -34.90
#